data_AF-A0A945G1N4-F1
#
_entry.id   AF-A0A945G1N4-F1
#
_cell.length_a   1.000
_cell.length_b   1.000
_cell.length_c   1.000
_cell.angle_alpha   90.00
_cell.angle_beta   90.00
_cell.angle_gamma   90.00
#
_symmetry.space_group_name_H-M   'P 1'
#
loop_
_entity.id
_entity.type
_entity.pdbx_description
1 polymer ?
#
loop_
_entity_poly.entity_id
_entity_poly.type
_entity_poly.pdbx_seq_one_letter_code
_entity_poly.pdbx_strand_id
1 'polypeptide(L)'
;ERDGLRPEEELLNEGVYGSWLLRFSNRVSNDDIVLSATMQGDLDGNSILASLSADMTINDHWKAGAQFVGINANKPSQLVFFDDDLRIGATITYSF
;
A
#
# COMPACT_ATOMS: atom_id res chain seq x y z
N GLU A 1 -8.45 -29.76 2.35
CA GLU A 1 -7.27 -29.00 2.82
C GLU A 1 -6.26 -29.84 3.59
N ARG A 2 -6.67 -30.85 4.38
CA ARG A 2 -5.73 -31.70 5.15
C ARG A 2 -5.29 -32.99 4.46
N ASP A 3 -5.48 -33.09 3.15
CA ASP A 3 -5.17 -34.31 2.39
C ASP A 3 -3.64 -34.41 2.21
N GLY A 4 -3.02 -35.45 2.76
CA GLY A 4 -1.57 -35.66 2.74
C GLY A 4 -0.79 -35.18 3.98
N LEU A 5 -1.45 -34.61 4.98
CA LEU A 5 -0.84 -34.28 6.28
C LEU A 5 -0.95 -35.44 7.26
N ARG A 6 0.11 -35.67 8.03
CA ARG A 6 0.06 -36.60 9.17
C ARG A 6 -0.81 -36.00 10.28
N PRO A 7 -1.40 -36.82 11.18
CA PRO A 7 -2.28 -36.35 12.25
C PRO A 7 -1.66 -35.28 13.17
N GLU A 8 -0.32 -35.24 13.21
CA GLU A 8 0.51 -34.38 14.07
C GLU A 8 0.96 -33.10 13.36
N GLU A 9 0.71 -32.99 12.05
CA GLU A 9 1.10 -31.83 11.23
C GLU A 9 -0.10 -30.86 11.13
N GLU A 10 0.12 -29.62 11.54
CA GLU A 10 -0.81 -28.52 11.32
C GLU A 10 -0.59 -27.90 9.93
N LEU A 11 -1.66 -27.39 9.35
CA LEU A 11 -1.57 -26.59 8.14
C LEU A 11 -0.85 -25.28 8.49
N LEU A 12 0.22 -24.98 7.77
CA LEU A 12 0.91 -23.68 7.90
C LEU A 12 -0.03 -22.50 7.61
N ASN A 13 -1.00 -22.71 6.71
CA ASN A 13 -2.05 -21.75 6.38
C ASN A 13 -3.39 -22.50 6.33
N GLU A 14 -4.30 -22.19 7.25
CA GLU A 14 -5.69 -22.67 7.22
C GLU A 14 -6.60 -21.60 6.61
N GLY A 15 -7.51 -22.00 5.70
CA GLY A 15 -8.47 -21.08 5.08
C GLY A 15 -7.88 -20.17 4.01
N VAL A 16 -8.48 -18.98 3.83
CA VAL A 16 -8.08 -18.02 2.78
C VAL A 16 -6.77 -17.36 3.18
N TYR A 17 -5.72 -17.55 2.37
CA TYR A 17 -4.38 -17.03 2.65
C TYR A 17 -3.75 -16.39 1.41
N GLY A 18 -3.02 -15.31 1.63
CA GLY A 18 -2.29 -14.55 0.61
C GLY A 18 -2.64 -13.07 0.66
N SER A 19 -2.08 -12.29 -0.26
CA SER A 19 -2.31 -10.85 -0.33
C SER A 19 -2.59 -10.42 -1.77
N TRP A 20 -3.30 -9.31 -1.93
CA TRP A 20 -3.57 -8.68 -3.20
C TRP A 20 -2.93 -7.30 -3.27
N LEU A 21 -2.73 -6.81 -4.50
CA LEU A 21 -2.10 -5.53 -4.77
C LEU A 21 -2.66 -4.92 -6.05
N LEU A 22 -3.12 -3.69 -5.94
CA LEU A 22 -3.59 -2.85 -7.03
C LEU A 22 -2.70 -1.60 -7.09
N ARG A 23 -2.20 -1.29 -8.29
CA ARG A 23 -1.41 -0.09 -8.54
C ARG A 23 -1.96 0.64 -9.76
N PHE A 24 -2.16 1.94 -9.59
CA PHE A 24 -2.52 2.87 -10.64
C PHE A 24 -1.47 3.97 -10.71
N SER A 25 -1.10 4.36 -11.93
CA SER A 25 -0.23 5.50 -12.19
C SER A 25 -0.65 6.14 -13.50
N ASN A 26 -0.78 7.47 -13.50
CA ASN A 26 -1.09 8.23 -14.70
C ASN A 26 -0.31 9.55 -14.70
N ARG A 27 0.03 10.04 -15.89
CA ARG A 27 0.68 11.31 -16.10
C ARG A 27 -0.30 12.29 -16.75
N VAL A 28 -0.41 13.47 -16.17
CA VAL A 28 -1.32 14.53 -16.63
C VAL A 28 -0.56 15.85 -16.72
N SER A 29 -1.20 16.88 -17.29
CA SER A 29 -0.57 18.20 -17.48
C SER A 29 0.74 18.10 -18.27
N ASN A 30 0.69 17.50 -19.47
CA ASN A 30 1.86 17.30 -20.33
C ASN A 30 3.03 16.60 -19.62
N ASP A 31 2.71 15.58 -18.82
CA ASP A 31 3.65 14.79 -18.02
C ASP A 31 4.29 15.51 -16.82
N ASP A 32 3.90 16.75 -16.52
CA ASP A 32 4.42 17.49 -15.36
C ASP A 32 3.89 16.93 -14.03
N ILE A 33 2.72 16.28 -14.02
CA ILE A 33 2.11 15.73 -12.81
C ILE A 33 1.94 14.23 -12.94
N VAL A 34 2.50 13.47 -11.99
CA VAL A 34 2.29 12.03 -11.83
C VAL A 34 1.31 11.80 -10.70
N LEU A 35 0.17 11.19 -10.99
CA LEU A 35 -0.80 10.73 -10.00
C LEU A 35 -0.62 9.23 -9.82
N SER A 36 -0.43 8.78 -8.58
CA SER A 36 -0.26 7.37 -8.24
C SER A 36 -1.21 6.95 -7.12
N ALA A 37 -1.78 5.76 -7.24
CA ALA A 37 -2.54 5.14 -6.16
C ALA A 37 -2.11 3.68 -6.00
N THR A 38 -1.95 3.24 -4.76
CA THR A 38 -1.67 1.84 -4.42
C THR A 38 -2.67 1.40 -3.38
N MET A 39 -3.24 0.21 -3.54
CA MET A 39 -4.00 -0.46 -2.50
C MET A 39 -3.48 -1.89 -2.39
N GLN A 40 -3.28 -2.36 -1.17
CA GLN A 40 -2.88 -3.73 -0.88
C GLN A 40 -3.57 -4.20 0.38
N GLY A 41 -3.74 -5.51 0.49
CA GLY A 41 -4.32 -6.10 1.68
C GLY A 41 -4.22 -7.61 1.66
N ASP A 42 -4.57 -8.21 2.78
CA ASP A 42 -4.63 -9.65 2.91
C ASP A 42 -5.94 -10.18 2.31
N LEU A 43 -5.91 -11.38 1.74
CA LEU A 43 -7.09 -12.00 1.13
C LEU A 43 -8.15 -12.39 2.18
N ASP A 44 -7.74 -12.58 3.43
CA ASP A 44 -8.61 -12.80 4.58
C ASP A 44 -9.24 -11.49 5.13
N GLY A 45 -8.86 -10.33 4.56
CA GLY A 45 -9.39 -9.02 4.93
C GLY A 45 -8.86 -8.47 6.26
N ASN A 46 -7.81 -9.06 6.83
CA ASN A 46 -7.28 -8.66 8.12
C ASN A 46 -6.45 -7.37 8.08
N SER A 47 -6.00 -6.96 6.91
CA SER A 47 -5.36 -5.67 6.72
C SER A 47 -5.62 -5.06 5.36
N ILE A 48 -5.65 -3.73 5.34
CA ILE A 48 -5.65 -2.93 4.13
C ILE A 48 -4.72 -1.74 4.31
N LEU A 49 -3.91 -1.48 3.29
CA LEU A 49 -3.11 -0.27 3.14
C LEU A 49 -3.50 0.37 1.81
N ALA A 50 -3.91 1.63 1.87
CA ALA A 50 -4.21 2.44 0.70
C ALA A 50 -3.34 3.69 0.70
N SER A 51 -2.75 4.04 -0.43
CA SER A 51 -1.96 5.25 -0.60
C SER A 51 -2.34 5.97 -1.88
N LEU A 52 -2.36 7.30 -1.81
CA LEU A 52 -2.53 8.22 -2.94
C LEU A 52 -1.37 9.20 -2.93
N SER A 53 -0.75 9.46 -4.08
CA SER A 53 0.27 10.50 -4.22
C SER A 53 0.12 11.30 -5.50
N ALA A 54 0.61 12.52 -5.44
CA ALA A 54 0.75 13.42 -6.58
C ALA A 54 2.14 14.04 -6.55
N ASP A 55 2.91 13.86 -7.62
CA ASP A 55 4.25 14.42 -7.79
C ASP A 55 4.25 15.38 -8.97
N MET A 56 4.63 16.63 -8.74
CA MET A 56 4.65 17.71 -9.70
C MET A 56 6.09 18.15 -10.00
N THR A 57 6.46 18.19 -11.27
CA THR A 57 7.64 18.88 -11.77
C THR A 57 7.30 20.35 -11.94
N ILE A 58 8.02 21.22 -11.22
CA ILE A 58 7.81 22.68 -11.28
C ILE A 58 8.70 23.28 -12.37
N ASN A 59 9.94 22.80 -12.46
CA ASN A 59 10.92 23.13 -13.50
C ASN A 59 12.05 22.07 -13.50
N ASP A 60 13.11 22.33 -14.27
CA ASP A 60 14.26 21.43 -14.42
C ASP A 60 14.98 21.08 -13.09
N HIS A 61 14.79 21.89 -12.06
CA HIS A 61 15.46 21.74 -10.77
C HIS A 61 14.52 21.40 -9.61
N TRP A 62 13.24 21.76 -9.69
CA TRP A 62 12.32 21.68 -8.55
C TRP A 62 11.18 20.71 -8.79
N LYS A 63 10.91 19.88 -7.79
CA LYS A 63 9.74 19.01 -7.72
C LYS A 63 9.04 19.17 -6.37
N ALA A 64 7.73 19.03 -6.38
CA ALA A 64 6.91 18.97 -5.17
C ALA A 64 6.06 17.70 -5.19
N GLY A 65 5.84 17.10 -4.03
CA GLY A 65 5.05 15.89 -3.88
C GLY A 65 4.09 16.01 -2.71
N ALA A 66 2.94 15.36 -2.81
CA ALA A 66 2.00 15.16 -1.72
C ALA A 66 1.60 13.69 -1.64
N GLN A 67 1.42 13.18 -0.43
CA GLN A 67 1.05 11.78 -0.19
C GLN A 67 0.02 11.67 0.93
N PHE A 68 -0.91 10.75 0.75
CA PHE A 68 -1.86 10.27 1.75
C PHE A 68 -1.70 8.75 1.86
N VAL A 69 -1.64 8.23 3.09
CA VAL A 69 -1.60 6.79 3.35
C VAL A 69 -2.59 6.49 4.47
N GLY A 70 -3.54 5.58 4.22
CA GLY A 70 -4.44 5.03 5.21
C GLY A 70 -4.12 3.56 5.44
N ILE A 71 -4.13 3.14 6.70
CA ILE A 71 -3.89 1.76 7.11
C ILE A 71 -5.00 1.38 8.10
N ASN A 72 -5.60 0.22 7.89
CA ASN A 72 -6.50 -0.40 8.85
C ASN A 72 -6.13 -1.88 8.96
N ALA A 73 -6.04 -2.39 10.19
CA ALA A 73 -5.52 -3.73 10.42
C ALA A 73 -5.99 -4.29 11.76
N ASN A 74 -6.40 -5.56 11.79
CA ASN A 74 -6.90 -6.21 13.00
C ASN A 74 -5.86 -7.17 13.63
N LYS A 75 -6.19 -7.75 14.78
CA LYS A 75 -5.28 -8.54 15.64
C LYS A 75 -4.51 -9.71 14.98
N PRO A 76 -5.03 -10.44 13.97
CA PRO A 76 -4.20 -11.41 13.25
C PRO A 76 -3.15 -10.79 12.30
N SER A 77 -3.23 -9.50 11.97
CA SER A 77 -2.30 -8.85 11.04
C SER A 77 -1.02 -8.34 11.71
N GLN A 78 0.11 -8.43 10.99
CA GLN A 78 1.37 -7.77 11.35
C GLN A 78 1.27 -6.24 11.32
N LEU A 79 0.28 -5.69 10.62
CA LEU A 79 0.04 -4.25 10.51
C LEU A 79 -0.79 -3.68 11.68
N VAL A 80 -1.16 -4.48 12.68
CA VAL A 80 -2.00 -4.05 13.81
C VAL A 80 -1.45 -2.83 14.59
N PHE A 81 -0.14 -2.58 14.55
CA PHE A 81 0.45 -1.37 15.13
C PHE A 81 0.05 -0.07 14.43
N PHE A 82 -0.52 -0.18 13.23
CA PHE A 82 -1.02 0.90 12.39
C PHE A 82 -2.53 0.80 12.19
N ASP A 83 -3.24 0.13 13.11
CA ASP A 83 -4.70 0.11 13.07
C ASP A 83 -5.25 1.54 13.18
N ASP A 84 -6.21 1.85 12.29
CA ASP A 84 -6.77 3.18 12.10
C ASP A 84 -5.73 4.32 11.95
N ASP A 85 -4.63 4.04 11.24
CA ASP A 85 -3.56 5.01 10.99
C ASP A 85 -3.80 5.80 9.69
N LEU A 86 -3.74 7.14 9.79
CA LEU A 86 -3.79 8.06 8.66
C LEU A 86 -2.54 8.93 8.64
N ARG A 87 -1.81 8.90 7.52
CA ARG A 87 -0.61 9.72 7.29
C ARG A 87 -0.79 10.64 6.12
N ILE A 88 -0.27 11.85 6.29
CA ILE A 88 -0.26 12.90 5.27
C ILE A 88 1.17 13.42 5.19
N GLY A 89 1.71 13.53 3.99
CA GLY A 89 3.07 13.97 3.74
C GLY A 89 3.14 14.95 2.59
N ALA A 90 4.12 15.86 2.67
CA ALA A 90 4.50 16.74 1.57
C ALA A 90 6.02 16.72 1.43
N THR A 91 6.50 16.76 0.20
CA THR A 91 7.93 16.74 -0.14
C THR A 91 8.24 17.88 -1.09
N ILE A 92 9.37 18.54 -0.90
CA ILE A 92 9.94 19.47 -1.87
C ILE A 92 11.36 19.00 -2.15
N THR A 93 11.69 18.85 -3.43
CA THR A 93 12.97 18.33 -3.89
C THR A 93 13.62 19.34 -4.82
N TYR A 94 14.90 19.62 -4.58
CA TYR A 94 15.77 20.38 -5.47
C TYR A 94 16.88 19.48 -6.01
N SER A 95 17.14 19.55 -7.32
CA SER A 95 18.19 18.80 -8.02
C SER A 95 19.12 19.77 -8.77
N PHE A 96 20.43 19.54 -8.68
CA PHE A 96 21.49 20.33 -9.33
C PHE A 96 22.06 19.64 -10.58
#